data_AF-A0A6P5RLK7-F1
#
_entry.id   AF-A0A6P5RLK7-F1
#
_cell.length_a   1.000
_cell.length_b   1.000
_cell.length_c   1.000
_cell.angle_alpha   90.00
_cell.angle_beta   90.00
_cell.angle_gamma   90.00
#
_symmetry.space_group_name_H-M   'P 1'
#
loop_
_entity.id
_entity.type
_entity.pdbx_description
1 polymer ?
#
loop_
_entity_poly.entity_id
_entity_poly.type
_entity_poly.pdbx_seq_one_letter_code
_entity_poly.pdbx_strand_id
1 'polypeptide(L)'
;MARSRQHFSSQDSSLSPTSVRSREWEGPSRWTEYLGPETTSPMSLRSSRNAGPDVHSSGGSHKGLNMQWVVQLIEVAEGLMAKIYRLNQILDYPDPVGHVFSEAFWKAGVFPNHPRICLLLSKKFPEHYSKLQLDRIDKVAWDALHDNAELHLQSLEPWIQVR
;
A
#
# COMPACT_ATOMS: atom_id res chain seq x y z
N MET A 1 -12.61 -60.90 24.91
CA MET A 1 -11.46 -60.65 24.00
C MET A 1 -11.72 -59.30 23.32
N ALA A 2 -10.88 -58.28 23.30
CA ALA A 2 -9.61 -57.96 23.97
C ALA A 2 -9.60 -56.42 24.19
N ARG A 3 -9.05 -55.97 25.33
CA ARG A 3 -8.72 -54.56 25.64
C ARG A 3 -7.22 -54.34 25.38
N SER A 4 -6.83 -53.11 25.07
CA SER A 4 -5.48 -52.54 25.29
C SER A 4 -5.74 -51.09 25.76
N ARG A 5 -5.49 -50.58 26.98
CA ARG A 5 -4.34 -50.59 27.92
C ARG A 5 -3.03 -50.24 27.21
N GLN A 6 -2.18 -49.29 27.60
CA GLN A 6 -1.98 -48.42 28.77
C GLN A 6 -0.88 -47.40 28.34
N HIS A 7 -0.99 -46.09 28.64
CA HIS A 7 -0.26 -45.32 29.67
C HIS A 7 1.28 -45.15 29.54
N PHE A 8 1.71 -43.99 30.04
CA PHE A 8 3.05 -43.43 30.35
C PHE A 8 3.66 -42.52 29.27
N SER A 9 4.17 -41.29 29.49
CA SER A 9 4.49 -40.38 30.63
C SER A 9 5.93 -39.89 30.45
N SER A 10 6.19 -38.64 30.84
CA SER A 10 7.49 -38.03 31.24
C SER A 10 8.25 -37.32 30.11
N GLN A 11 8.23 -35.97 30.12
CA GLN A 11 9.26 -35.05 30.66
C GLN A 11 10.47 -34.92 29.73
N ASP A 12 10.55 -33.82 28.97
CA ASP A 12 11.22 -32.55 29.31
C ASP A 12 12.74 -32.63 29.17
N SER A 13 13.30 -31.83 28.24
CA SER A 13 14.61 -31.16 28.33
C SER A 13 14.98 -30.52 26.98
N SER A 14 14.88 -29.19 26.98
CA SER A 14 15.89 -28.23 26.49
C SER A 14 16.41 -28.35 25.05
N LEU A 15 16.23 -27.29 24.26
CA LEU A 15 17.28 -26.28 23.97
C LEU A 15 16.80 -25.40 22.80
N SER A 16 16.72 -24.09 23.05
CA SER A 16 16.52 -23.04 22.05
C SER A 16 17.65 -23.05 21.00
N PRO A 17 17.42 -22.40 19.84
CA PRO A 17 18.08 -21.11 19.73
C PRO A 17 17.11 -19.98 19.38
N THR A 18 17.33 -18.92 20.14
CA THR A 18 17.06 -17.50 19.91
C THR A 18 16.93 -17.03 18.46
N SER A 19 16.19 -15.92 18.33
CA SER A 19 16.24 -14.94 17.24
C SER A 19 15.15 -15.06 16.18
N VAL A 20 13.92 -14.76 16.56
CA VAL A 20 13.05 -13.99 15.68
C VAL A 20 12.96 -12.59 16.27
N ARG A 21 14.00 -11.81 16.00
CA ARG A 21 14.00 -10.36 16.18
C ARG A 21 12.81 -9.85 15.37
N SER A 22 11.78 -9.41 16.09
CA SER A 22 10.58 -8.83 15.51
C SER A 22 11.02 -7.76 14.53
N ARG A 23 10.56 -7.91 13.30
CA ARG A 23 10.83 -7.10 12.11
C ARG A 23 10.65 -5.62 12.45
N GLU A 24 11.75 -4.96 12.82
CA GLU A 24 11.87 -3.51 12.75
C GLU A 24 11.66 -3.17 11.28
N TRP A 25 10.54 -2.50 10.98
CA TRP A 25 10.30 -1.89 9.69
C TRP A 25 11.43 -0.89 9.48
N GLU A 26 12.46 -1.33 8.78
CA GLU A 26 13.57 -0.50 8.32
C GLU A 26 12.95 0.62 7.48
N GLY A 27 12.87 1.79 8.09
CA GLY A 27 12.34 2.99 7.48
C GLY A 27 13.17 3.44 6.28
N PRO A 28 12.90 4.64 5.76
CA PRO A 28 13.56 5.21 4.58
C PRO A 28 15.11 5.17 4.61
N SER A 29 15.70 4.97 5.78
CA SER A 29 17.13 4.91 6.08
C SER A 29 17.96 3.84 5.35
N ARG A 30 17.38 2.75 4.82
CA ARG A 30 18.17 1.74 4.07
C ARG A 30 18.60 2.20 2.68
N TRP A 31 17.92 3.19 2.10
CA TRP A 31 18.27 3.68 0.76
C TRP A 31 19.47 4.63 0.79
N THR A 32 19.68 5.35 1.90
CA THR A 32 20.82 6.25 2.10
C THR A 32 22.18 5.55 2.03
N GLU A 33 22.25 4.26 2.38
CA GLU A 33 23.49 3.47 2.30
C GLU A 33 23.90 3.15 0.85
N TYR A 34 22.93 3.09 -0.08
CA TYR A 34 23.16 2.87 -1.50
C TYR A 34 23.37 4.17 -2.31
N LEU A 35 23.05 5.33 -1.72
CA LEU A 35 23.17 6.64 -2.37
C LEU A 35 24.59 7.24 -2.33
N GLY A 36 25.51 6.61 -1.60
CA GLY A 36 26.90 7.05 -1.47
C GLY A 36 27.04 8.32 -0.60
N PRO A 37 28.21 8.55 0.04
CA PRO A 37 28.42 9.65 0.97
C PRO A 37 28.34 11.07 0.38
N GLU A 38 28.17 11.22 -0.93
CA GLU A 38 28.37 12.48 -1.67
C GLU A 38 27.13 13.39 -1.74
N THR A 39 26.11 13.16 -0.90
CA THR A 39 24.97 14.09 -0.76
C THR A 39 25.03 14.93 0.52
N THR A 40 26.22 15.16 1.07
CA THR A 40 26.42 16.34 1.92
C THR A 40 26.32 17.59 1.06
N SER A 41 25.13 18.18 1.08
CA SER A 41 24.84 19.56 0.69
C SER A 41 26.05 20.49 0.84
N PRO A 42 26.54 21.15 -0.23
CA PRO A 42 27.47 22.25 -0.10
C PRO A 42 26.69 23.57 -0.25
N MET A 43 25.94 23.94 0.78
CA MET A 43 25.52 25.34 0.96
C MET A 43 26.33 25.99 2.06
N SER A 44 27.67 26.02 1.91
CA SER A 44 28.55 27.10 2.39
C SER A 44 30.01 26.74 2.10
N LEU A 45 30.70 27.56 1.30
CA LEU A 45 32.11 28.02 1.47
C LEU A 45 32.75 28.39 0.13
N ARG A 46 32.68 29.70 -0.15
CA ARG A 46 33.75 30.58 -0.65
C ARG A 46 34.97 29.94 -1.36
N SER A 47 35.13 30.33 -2.63
CA SER A 47 36.38 30.74 -3.29
C SER A 47 37.62 29.85 -3.14
N SER A 48 38.00 29.16 -4.22
CA SER A 48 39.40 29.12 -4.65
C SER A 48 39.54 28.73 -6.12
N ARG A 49 40.29 29.57 -6.85
CA ARG A 49 40.79 29.38 -8.22
C ARG A 49 41.83 28.25 -8.19
N ASN A 50 41.86 27.35 -9.18
CA ASN A 50 43.05 26.99 -9.95
C ASN A 50 42.76 25.89 -10.98
N ALA A 51 43.45 26.01 -12.11
CA ALA A 51 43.29 25.27 -13.34
C ALA A 51 43.95 23.88 -13.31
N GLY A 52 43.36 22.95 -14.07
CA GLY A 52 43.99 21.73 -14.56
C GLY A 52 43.13 21.14 -15.68
N PRO A 53 43.66 20.91 -16.90
CA PRO A 53 42.92 20.24 -17.95
C PRO A 53 43.23 18.75 -17.87
N ASP A 54 42.29 17.95 -17.36
CA ASP A 54 42.36 16.49 -17.52
C ASP A 54 41.22 15.97 -18.38
N VAL A 55 41.68 15.18 -19.33
CA VAL A 55 41.00 14.61 -20.48
C VAL A 55 40.06 13.48 -20.05
N HIS A 56 38.85 13.57 -20.60
CA HIS A 56 37.92 12.49 -20.93
C HIS A 56 37.81 11.31 -19.94
N SER A 57 36.68 11.27 -19.23
CA SER A 57 35.92 10.03 -19.10
C SER A 57 34.44 10.35 -19.05
N SER A 58 33.83 10.35 -20.24
CA SER A 58 32.40 10.28 -20.51
C SER A 58 31.84 8.90 -20.09
N GLY A 59 32.03 8.53 -18.82
CA GLY A 59 31.73 7.18 -18.29
C GLY A 59 30.86 7.16 -17.04
N GLY A 60 30.27 8.29 -16.63
CA GLY A 60 29.48 8.41 -15.40
C GLY A 60 27.98 8.61 -15.57
N SER A 61 27.46 8.57 -16.79
CA SER A 61 26.10 9.05 -17.10
C SER A 61 24.99 8.18 -16.49
N HIS A 62 25.20 6.87 -16.32
CA HIS A 62 24.14 5.94 -15.91
C HIS A 62 23.86 5.90 -14.41
N LYS A 63 24.83 6.22 -13.53
CA LYS A 63 24.62 6.26 -12.08
C LYS A 63 23.79 7.48 -11.65
N GLY A 64 24.05 8.65 -12.23
CA GLY A 64 23.25 9.85 -11.95
C GLY A 64 21.81 9.75 -12.46
N LEU A 65 21.61 9.13 -13.64
CA LEU A 65 20.28 8.85 -14.20
C LEU A 65 19.48 7.86 -13.33
N ASN A 66 20.12 6.83 -12.79
CA ASN A 66 19.45 5.87 -11.89
C ASN A 66 18.99 6.54 -10.59
N MET A 67 19.82 7.42 -10.01
CA MET A 67 19.48 8.15 -8.79
C MET A 67 18.33 9.16 -9.01
N GLN A 68 18.25 9.79 -10.18
CA GLN A 68 17.14 10.67 -10.50
C GLN A 68 15.79 9.92 -10.53
N TRP A 69 15.74 8.71 -11.09
CA TRP A 69 14.56 7.85 -11.04
C TRP A 69 14.20 7.43 -9.62
N VAL A 70 15.19 7.11 -8.79
CA VAL A 70 14.96 6.77 -7.38
C VAL A 70 14.34 7.94 -6.63
N VAL A 71 14.86 9.17 -6.82
CA VAL A 71 14.29 10.38 -6.21
C VAL A 71 12.84 10.60 -6.66
N GLN A 72 12.56 10.48 -7.96
CA GLN A 72 11.19 10.59 -8.49
C GLN A 72 10.25 9.52 -7.91
N LEU A 73 10.73 8.28 -7.76
CA LEU A 73 9.93 7.21 -7.17
C LEU A 73 9.63 7.47 -5.69
N ILE A 74 10.56 8.06 -4.94
CA ILE A 74 10.33 8.45 -3.54
C ILE A 74 9.23 9.51 -3.46
N GLU A 75 9.31 10.57 -4.28
CA GLU A 75 8.30 11.63 -4.31
C GLU A 75 6.90 11.08 -4.66
N VAL A 76 6.81 10.20 -5.66
CA VAL A 76 5.55 9.53 -6.03
C VAL A 76 5.04 8.65 -4.89
N ALA A 77 5.92 7.89 -4.23
CA ALA A 77 5.55 7.01 -3.13
C ALA A 77 5.02 7.80 -1.93
N GLU A 78 5.63 8.94 -1.59
CA GLU A 78 5.15 9.84 -0.54
C GLU A 78 3.77 10.42 -0.87
N GLY A 79 3.58 10.87 -2.12
CA GLY A 79 2.28 11.35 -2.60
C GLY A 79 1.19 10.28 -2.52
N LEU A 80 1.50 9.06 -2.96
CA LEU A 80 0.58 7.91 -2.86
C LEU A 80 0.26 7.56 -1.40
N MET A 81 1.26 7.55 -0.52
CA MET A 81 1.06 7.26 0.89
C MET A 81 0.15 8.31 1.55
N ALA A 82 0.38 9.59 1.30
CA ALA A 82 -0.47 10.68 1.80
C ALA A 82 -1.90 10.56 1.28
N LYS A 83 -2.08 10.20 0.01
CA LYS A 83 -3.38 9.99 -0.62
C LYS A 83 -4.15 8.81 0.00
N ILE A 84 -3.50 7.66 0.15
CA ILE A 84 -4.09 6.46 0.77
C ILE A 84 -4.43 6.73 2.24
N TYR A 85 -3.55 7.41 2.97
CA TYR A 85 -3.79 7.79 4.36
C TYR A 85 -5.02 8.68 4.49
N ARG A 86 -5.13 9.73 3.65
CA ARG A 86 -6.30 10.61 3.61
C ARG A 86 -7.58 9.85 3.27
N LEU A 87 -7.52 8.92 2.31
CA LEU A 87 -8.68 8.09 1.97
C LEU A 87 -9.13 7.25 3.16
N ASN A 88 -8.21 6.57 3.85
CA ASN A 88 -8.54 5.79 5.04
C ASN A 88 -9.17 6.64 6.15
N GLN A 89 -8.72 7.88 6.33
CA GLN A 89 -9.35 8.81 7.28
C GLN A 89 -10.78 9.17 6.88
N ILE A 90 -11.00 9.52 5.61
CA ILE A 90 -12.34 9.85 5.09
C ILE A 90 -13.30 8.67 5.23
N LEU A 91 -12.79 7.46 5.01
CA LEU A 91 -13.54 6.21 5.10
C LEU A 91 -13.65 5.66 6.52
N ASP A 92 -13.12 6.36 7.53
CA ASP A 92 -13.17 5.94 8.93
C ASP A 92 -12.55 4.55 9.18
N TYR A 93 -11.38 4.31 8.59
CA TYR A 93 -10.57 3.09 8.74
C TYR A 93 -11.38 1.79 8.59
N PRO A 94 -11.92 1.51 7.38
CA PRO A 94 -12.73 0.33 7.17
C PRO A 94 -11.92 -0.96 7.38
N ASP A 95 -12.59 -2.04 7.78
CA ASP A 95 -12.01 -3.39 7.83
C ASP A 95 -12.43 -4.19 6.58
N PRO A 96 -11.62 -4.19 5.50
CA PRO A 96 -11.96 -4.89 4.27
C PRO A 96 -11.86 -6.42 4.42
N VAL A 97 -11.14 -6.93 5.41
CA VAL A 97 -10.96 -8.38 5.63
C VAL A 97 -12.16 -8.95 6.38
N GLY A 98 -12.62 -8.24 7.41
CA GLY A 98 -13.86 -8.55 8.13
C GLY A 98 -15.13 -8.12 7.39
N HIS A 99 -14.99 -7.33 6.32
CA HIS A 99 -16.10 -6.68 5.60
C HIS A 99 -16.98 -5.84 6.53
N VAL A 100 -16.35 -5.08 7.43
CA VAL A 100 -17.01 -4.21 8.41
C VAL A 100 -16.80 -2.74 8.00
N PHE A 101 -17.90 -2.04 7.82
CA PHE A 101 -17.93 -0.64 7.36
C PHE A 101 -18.81 0.19 8.30
N SER A 102 -18.29 1.32 8.79
CA SER A 102 -19.00 2.20 9.72
C SER A 102 -20.09 3.02 9.03
N GLU A 103 -20.96 3.69 9.79
CA GLU A 103 -21.92 4.63 9.21
C GLU A 103 -21.21 5.84 8.56
N ALA A 104 -20.08 6.26 9.12
CA ALA A 104 -19.26 7.35 8.57
C ALA A 104 -18.70 6.99 7.19
N PHE A 105 -18.27 5.73 6.99
CA PHE A 105 -17.85 5.21 5.68
C PHE A 105 -18.91 5.47 4.60
N TRP A 106 -20.18 5.14 4.87
CA TRP A 106 -21.28 5.31 3.90
C TRP A 106 -21.66 6.77 3.69
N LYS A 107 -21.55 7.60 4.75
CA LYS A 107 -21.82 9.05 4.68
C LYS A 107 -20.71 9.83 3.98
N ALA A 108 -19.51 9.27 3.87
CA ALA A 108 -18.38 9.93 3.21
C ALA A 108 -18.61 10.19 1.72
N GLY A 109 -19.58 9.51 1.08
CA GLY A 109 -19.99 9.76 -0.30
C GLY A 109 -18.96 9.33 -1.36
N VAL A 110 -17.87 8.70 -0.95
CA VAL A 110 -16.86 8.12 -1.86
C VAL A 110 -17.42 6.88 -2.56
N PHE A 111 -18.09 6.01 -1.79
CA PHE A 111 -18.76 4.82 -2.32
C PHE A 111 -20.28 5.02 -2.36
N PRO A 112 -20.99 4.34 -3.28
CA PRO A 112 -22.45 4.32 -3.29
C PRO A 112 -23.01 3.82 -1.95
N ASN A 113 -24.05 4.47 -1.43
CA ASN A 113 -24.71 4.04 -0.19
C ASN A 113 -25.70 2.88 -0.45
N HIS A 114 -25.16 1.77 -0.95
CA HIS A 114 -25.89 0.53 -1.22
C HIS A 114 -25.19 -0.65 -0.53
N PRO A 115 -25.25 -0.74 0.82
CA PRO A 115 -24.38 -1.62 1.60
C PRO A 115 -24.44 -3.09 1.19
N ARG A 116 -25.62 -3.62 0.82
CA ARG A 116 -25.78 -5.02 0.39
C ARG A 116 -24.96 -5.35 -0.86
N ILE A 117 -25.03 -4.48 -1.88
CA ILE A 117 -24.27 -4.64 -3.12
C ILE A 117 -22.78 -4.44 -2.85
N CYS A 118 -22.41 -3.39 -2.12
CA CYS A 118 -21.00 -3.11 -1.78
C CYS A 118 -20.34 -4.21 -0.94
N LEU A 119 -21.07 -4.80 0.02
CA LEU A 119 -20.60 -5.93 0.82
C LEU A 119 -20.37 -7.19 -0.02
N LEU A 120 -21.28 -7.50 -0.95
CA LEU A 120 -21.08 -8.60 -1.87
C LEU A 120 -19.85 -8.37 -2.75
N LEU A 121 -19.73 -7.17 -3.34
CA LEU A 121 -18.58 -6.80 -4.15
C LEU A 121 -17.28 -6.98 -3.37
N SER A 122 -17.22 -6.48 -2.13
CA SER A 122 -16.05 -6.63 -1.26
C SER A 122 -15.70 -8.11 -0.99
N LYS A 123 -16.70 -8.98 -0.78
CA LYS A 123 -16.50 -10.42 -0.54
C LYS A 123 -16.10 -11.21 -1.77
N LYS A 124 -16.51 -10.76 -2.96
CA LYS A 124 -16.32 -11.48 -4.22
C LYS A 124 -15.20 -10.93 -5.08
N PHE A 125 -14.69 -9.75 -4.77
CA PHE A 125 -13.57 -9.15 -5.49
C PHE A 125 -12.37 -10.11 -5.53
N PRO A 126 -11.68 -10.29 -6.68
CA PRO A 126 -11.81 -9.57 -7.94
C PRO A 126 -12.71 -10.27 -8.99
N GLU A 127 -13.75 -10.99 -8.57
CA GLU A 127 -14.68 -11.65 -9.50
C GLU A 127 -15.36 -10.65 -10.48
N HIS A 128 -15.48 -11.07 -11.74
CA HIS A 128 -16.04 -10.24 -12.80
C HIS A 128 -17.54 -9.96 -12.59
N TYR A 129 -17.98 -8.73 -12.87
CA TYR A 129 -19.34 -8.25 -12.55
C TYR A 129 -20.47 -9.12 -13.13
N SER A 130 -20.26 -9.73 -14.31
CA SER A 130 -21.25 -10.61 -14.95
C SER A 130 -21.62 -11.84 -14.13
N LYS A 131 -20.78 -12.25 -13.18
CA LYS A 131 -21.04 -13.41 -12.29
C LYS A 131 -21.75 -13.03 -10.99
N LEU A 132 -21.78 -11.74 -10.65
CA LEU A 132 -22.27 -11.27 -9.35
C LEU A 132 -23.80 -11.19 -9.25
N GLN A 133 -24.50 -11.16 -10.39
CA GLN A 133 -25.98 -11.12 -10.45
C GLN A 133 -26.57 -10.06 -9.50
N LEU A 134 -26.05 -8.84 -9.56
CA LEU A 134 -26.37 -7.75 -8.63
C LEU A 134 -27.85 -7.39 -8.63
N ASP A 135 -28.51 -7.54 -9.78
CA ASP A 135 -29.96 -7.37 -9.98
C ASP A 135 -30.79 -8.31 -9.09
N ARG A 136 -30.28 -9.52 -8.82
CA ARG A 136 -30.95 -10.52 -7.97
C ARG A 136 -30.77 -10.25 -6.48
N ILE A 137 -29.75 -9.46 -6.11
CA ILE A 137 -29.40 -9.18 -4.72
C ILE A 137 -30.22 -8.01 -4.20
N ASP A 138 -30.25 -6.93 -4.98
CA ASP A 138 -31.03 -5.74 -4.65
C ASP A 138 -31.31 -4.97 -5.94
N LYS A 139 -32.47 -5.27 -6.56
CA LYS A 139 -32.85 -4.63 -7.83
C LYS A 139 -32.96 -3.12 -7.71
N VAL A 140 -33.50 -2.60 -6.60
CA VAL A 140 -33.69 -1.15 -6.42
C VAL A 140 -32.33 -0.45 -6.32
N ALA A 141 -31.42 -1.00 -5.54
CA ALA A 141 -30.06 -0.46 -5.44
C ALA A 141 -29.28 -0.61 -6.77
N TRP A 142 -29.50 -1.71 -7.50
CA TRP A 142 -28.90 -1.92 -8.82
C TRP A 142 -29.38 -0.89 -9.85
N ASP A 143 -30.69 -0.64 -9.91
CA ASP A 143 -31.27 0.36 -10.80
C ASP A 143 -30.76 1.77 -10.41
N ALA A 144 -30.73 2.11 -9.12
CA ALA A 144 -30.18 3.38 -8.64
C ALA A 144 -28.68 3.56 -8.94
N LEU A 145 -27.87 2.50 -8.84
CA LEU A 145 -26.47 2.51 -9.23
C LEU A 145 -26.30 2.77 -10.73
N HIS A 146 -27.18 2.18 -11.55
CA HIS A 146 -27.15 2.36 -12.99
C HIS A 146 -27.51 3.82 -13.36
N ASP A 147 -28.57 4.36 -12.76
CA ASP A 147 -29.03 5.73 -13.00
C ASP A 147 -28.01 6.79 -12.57
N ASN A 148 -27.19 6.51 -11.55
CA ASN A 148 -26.21 7.43 -10.98
C ASN A 148 -24.75 7.03 -11.28
N ALA A 149 -24.52 6.14 -12.26
CA ALA A 149 -23.20 5.55 -12.51
C ALA A 149 -22.10 6.60 -12.75
N GLU A 150 -22.40 7.64 -13.54
CA GLU A 150 -21.46 8.71 -13.87
C GLU A 150 -21.05 9.52 -12.63
N LEU A 151 -22.01 9.83 -11.74
CA LEU A 151 -21.73 10.53 -10.50
C LEU A 151 -20.81 9.70 -9.59
N HIS A 152 -21.05 8.39 -9.50
CA HIS A 152 -20.19 7.48 -8.75
C HIS A 152 -18.78 7.37 -9.34
N LEU A 153 -18.65 7.34 -10.67
CA LEU A 153 -17.35 7.36 -11.34
C LEU A 153 -16.58 8.64 -11.02
N GLN A 154 -17.23 9.80 -11.07
CA GLN A 154 -16.61 11.09 -10.73
C GLN A 154 -16.18 11.16 -9.26
N SER A 155 -16.96 10.61 -8.33
CA SER A 155 -16.58 10.54 -6.92
C SER A 155 -15.37 9.65 -6.66
N LEU A 156 -15.26 8.55 -7.42
CA LEU A 156 -14.16 7.58 -7.32
C LEU A 156 -12.90 7.99 -8.09
N GLU A 157 -13.03 8.80 -9.13
CA GLU A 157 -11.94 9.18 -10.04
C GLU A 157 -10.70 9.72 -9.32
N PRO A 158 -10.82 10.64 -8.33
CA PRO A 158 -9.67 11.14 -7.58
C PRO A 158 -8.90 10.05 -6.85
N TRP A 159 -9.54 8.92 -6.54
CA TRP A 159 -8.96 7.84 -5.74
C TRP A 159 -8.39 6.71 -6.59
N ILE A 160 -8.97 6.45 -7.77
CA ILE A 160 -8.54 5.39 -8.68
C ILE A 160 -7.36 5.84 -9.55
N GLN A 161 -7.34 7.10 -10.01
CA GLN A 161 -6.27 7.58 -10.88
C GLN A 161 -4.98 7.81 -10.09
N VAL A 162 -3.89 7.18 -10.53
CA VAL A 162 -2.54 7.59 -10.14
C VAL A 162 -2.14 8.70 -11.10
N ARG A 163 -2.16 9.95 -10.63
CA ARG A 163 -1.61 11.11 -11.34
C ARG A 163 -0.30 11.49 -10.69
#